data_AF-A0A5D2GRS5-F1
#
_entry.id   AF-A0A5D2GRS5-F1
#
_cell.length_a   1.000
_cell.length_b   1.000
_cell.length_c   1.000
_cell.angle_alpha   90.00
_cell.angle_beta   90.00
_cell.angle_gamma   90.00
#
_symmetry.space_group_name_H-M   'P 1'
#
loop_
_entity.id
_entity.type
_entity.pdbx_description
1 polymer ?
#
loop_
_entity_poly.entity_id
_entity_poly.type
_entity_poly.pdbx_seq_one_letter_code
_entity_poly.pdbx_strand_id
1 'polypeptide(L)' 'MYLKHPLPCLHCQPHDYIRMVQHMIERCLLLQMSRDDCVKALAKYAKIEPIISLTVWKELLKENKAFFRDYFQAR' A
#
# COMPACT_ATOMS: atom_id res chain seq x y z
N MET A 1 9.17 21.28 8.22
CA MET A 1 10.11 21.14 7.10
C MET A 1 9.83 19.81 6.41
N TYR A 2 9.13 19.83 5.28
CA TYR A 2 8.83 18.63 4.49
C TYR A 2 10.13 18.13 3.87
N LEU A 3 10.74 17.13 4.48
CA LEU A 3 11.93 16.49 3.93
C LEU A 3 11.60 15.98 2.54
N LYS A 4 12.30 16.53 1.55
CA LYS A 4 12.53 15.92 0.24
C LYS A 4 13.25 14.59 0.47
N HIS A 5 12.53 13.58 0.93
CA HIS A 5 13.03 12.21 0.85
C HIS A 5 12.69 11.72 -0.54
N PRO A 6 13.69 11.42 -1.39
CA PRO A 6 13.46 10.54 -2.53
C PRO A 6 12.78 9.30 -1.97
N LEU A 7 11.69 8.85 -2.59
CA LEU A 7 11.09 7.58 -2.23
C LEU A 7 12.23 6.53 -2.22
N PRO A 8 12.29 5.62 -1.22
CA PRO A 8 13.26 4.53 -1.21
C PRO A 8 13.32 3.86 -2.59
N CYS A 9 14.47 3.35 -2.97
CA CYS A 9 14.61 2.59 -4.21
C CYS A 9 14.33 1.12 -3.93
N LEU A 10 13.46 0.48 -4.72
CA LEU A 10 13.17 -0.95 -4.59
C LEU A 10 14.44 -1.82 -4.71
N HIS A 11 15.39 -1.43 -5.56
CA HIS A 11 16.62 -2.20 -5.77
C HIS A 11 17.70 -1.93 -4.71
N CYS A 12 17.75 -0.73 -4.14
CA CYS A 12 18.79 -0.37 -3.15
C CYS A 12 18.33 -0.63 -1.71
N GLN A 13 17.05 -0.40 -1.42
CA GLN A 13 16.44 -0.46 -0.10
C GLN A 13 15.08 -1.17 -0.17
N PRO A 14 15.06 -2.47 -0.52
CA PRO A 14 13.81 -3.20 -0.75
C PRO A 14 12.89 -3.21 0.49
N HIS A 15 13.47 -3.33 1.68
CA HIS A 15 12.69 -3.34 2.93
C HIS A 15 12.00 -2.00 3.21
N ASP A 16 12.71 -0.88 3.05
CA ASP A 16 12.15 0.45 3.25
C ASP A 16 11.11 0.78 2.18
N TYR A 17 11.35 0.34 0.94
CA TYR A 17 10.37 0.45 -0.15
C TYR A 17 9.07 -0.26 0.19
N ILE A 18 9.14 -1.54 0.57
CA ILE A 18 7.96 -2.34 0.90
C ILE A 18 7.23 -1.75 2.10
N ARG A 19 7.94 -1.33 3.15
CA ARG A 19 7.34 -0.65 4.31
C ARG A 19 6.62 0.64 3.93
N MET A 20 7.21 1.44 3.03
CA MET A 20 6.56 2.64 2.52
C MET A 20 5.29 2.30 1.74
N VAL A 21 5.32 1.29 0.86
CA VAL A 21 4.13 0.86 0.09
C VAL A 21 3.04 0.36 1.03
N GLN A 22 3.39 -0.45 2.03
CA GLN A 22 2.47 -0.91 3.08
C GLN A 22 1.80 0.28 3.77
N HIS A 23 2.58 1.27 4.21
CA HIS A 23 2.03 2.46 4.88
C HIS A 23 1.06 3.23 3.98
N MET A 24 1.35 3.34 2.68
CA MET A 24 0.42 3.97 1.75
C MET A 24 -0.87 3.16 1.56
N ILE A 25 -0.78 1.82 1.55
CA ILE A 25 -1.96 0.93 1.52
C ILE A 25 -2.80 1.10 2.79
N GLU A 26 -2.17 1.15 3.97
CA GLU A 26 -2.86 1.40 5.24
C GLU A 26 -3.62 2.73 5.22
N ARG A 27 -3.02 3.78 4.65
CA ARG A 27 -3.70 5.06 4.45
C ARG A 27 -4.89 4.96 3.50
N CYS A 28 -4.80 4.17 2.42
CA CYS A 28 -5.94 3.92 1.54
C CYS A 28 -7.07 3.15 2.25
N LEU A 29 -6.73 2.20 3.12
CA LEU A 29 -7.70 1.48 3.95
C LEU A 29 -8.42 2.42 4.93
N LEU A 30 -7.69 3.33 5.58
CA LEU A 30 -8.29 4.36 6.45
C LEU A 30 -9.26 5.28 5.70
N LEU A 31 -9.03 5.51 4.41
CA LEU A 31 -9.92 6.26 3.52
C LEU A 31 -11.05 5.42 2.92
N GLN A 32 -11.26 4.19 3.40
CA GLN A 32 -12.26 3.23 2.93
C GLN A 32 -12.18 2.90 1.42
N MET A 33 -10.98 3.03 0.83
CA MET A 33 -10.78 2.75 -0.59
C MET A 33 -10.92 1.26 -0.88
N SER A 34 -11.43 0.93 -2.08
CA SER A 34 -11.35 -0.44 -2.58
C SER A 34 -9.91 -0.78 -2.92
N ARG A 35 -9.60 -2.08 -3.05
CA ARG A 35 -8.29 -2.52 -3.56
C ARG A 35 -7.95 -1.84 -4.88
N ASP A 36 -8.91 -1.77 -5.80
CA ASP A 36 -8.67 -1.25 -7.15
C ASP A 36 -8.48 0.28 -7.12
N ASP A 37 -9.21 1.00 -6.27
CA ASP A 37 -9.01 2.45 -6.07
C ASP A 37 -7.67 2.74 -5.41
N CYS A 38 -7.28 1.94 -4.40
CA CYS A 38 -5.98 2.00 -3.77
C CYS A 38 -4.86 1.82 -4.81
N VAL A 39 -4.90 0.77 -5.62
CA VAL A 39 -3.90 0.49 -6.66
C VAL A 39 -3.83 1.64 -7.68
N LYS A 40 -4.97 2.14 -8.15
CA LYS A 40 -5.02 3.28 -9.08
C LYS A 40 -4.44 4.56 -8.45
N ALA A 41 -4.75 4.83 -7.18
CA ALA A 41 -4.25 6.00 -6.47
C ALA A 41 -2.72 5.94 -6.28
N LEU A 42 -2.18 4.80 -5.86
CA LEU A 42 -0.74 4.62 -5.69
C LEU A 42 0.02 4.73 -7.01
N ALA A 43 -0.53 4.17 -8.09
CA ALA A 43 0.06 4.30 -9.41
C ALA A 43 0.07 5.76 -9.89
N LYS A 44 -1.04 6.48 -9.71
CA LYS A 44 -1.19 7.86 -10.19
C LYS A 44 -0.37 8.87 -9.37
N TYR A 45 -0.45 8.80 -8.05
CA TYR A 45 0.08 9.85 -7.17
C TYR A 45 1.46 9.52 -6.59
N ALA A 46 1.77 8.25 -6.38
CA ALA A 46 3.04 7.80 -5.81
C ALA A 46 3.97 7.14 -6.84
N LYS A 47 3.53 6.98 -8.10
CA LYS A 47 4.27 6.32 -9.19
C LYS A 47 4.75 4.91 -8.82
N ILE A 48 4.00 4.21 -7.96
CA ILE A 48 4.27 2.82 -7.60
C ILE A 48 3.67 1.92 -8.68
N GLU A 49 4.42 0.94 -9.16
CA GLU A 49 3.89 -0.01 -10.13
C GLU A 49 2.71 -0.81 -9.54
N PRO A 50 1.61 -0.99 -10.30
CA PRO A 50 0.44 -1.73 -9.81
C PRO A 50 0.77 -3.13 -9.28
N ILE A 51 1.70 -3.82 -9.94
CA ILE A 51 2.12 -5.18 -9.54
C ILE A 51 2.73 -5.21 -8.14
N ILE A 52 3.49 -4.17 -7.76
CA ILE A 52 4.08 -4.07 -6.43
C ILE A 52 2.98 -3.86 -5.39
N SER A 53 2.07 -2.89 -5.64
CA SER A 53 0.96 -2.61 -4.72
C SER A 53 0.06 -3.82 -4.52
N LEU A 54 -0.25 -4.55 -5.60
CA LEU A 54 -1.02 -5.79 -5.56
C LEU A 54 -0.32 -6.90 -4.77
N THR A 55 1.00 -7.02 -4.93
CA THR A 55 1.79 -8.04 -4.22
C THR A 55 1.82 -7.76 -2.73
N VAL A 56 2.11 -6.51 -2.33
CA VAL A 56 2.11 -6.11 -0.92
C VAL A 56 0.72 -6.26 -0.31
N TRP A 57 -0.34 -5.84 -1.02
CA TRP A 57 -1.72 -6.03 -0.56
C TRP A 57 -2.05 -7.50 -0.31
N LYS A 58 -1.64 -8.40 -1.23
CA LYS A 58 -1.89 -9.84 -1.12
C LYS A 58 -1.22 -10.44 0.12
N GLU A 59 0.03 -10.08 0.39
CA GLU A 59 0.74 -10.56 1.58
C GLU A 59 0.13 -9.97 2.86
N LEU A 60 -0.24 -8.68 2.87
CA LEU A 60 -0.96 -8.07 4.01
C LEU A 60 -2.28 -8.79 4.32
N LEU A 61 -3.05 -9.12 3.29
CA LEU A 61 -4.31 -9.88 3.43
C LEU A 61 -4.07 -11.28 4.03
N LYS A 62 -3.00 -11.95 3.59
CA LYS A 62 -2.63 -13.28 4.06
C LYS A 62 -2.21 -13.27 5.53
N GLU A 63 -1.47 -12.26 5.96
CA GLU A 63 -0.99 -12.11 7.34
C GLU A 63 -2.09 -11.59 8.28
N ASN A 64 -2.99 -10.73 7.79
CA ASN A 64 -3.97 -10.02 8.62
C ASN A 64 -5.43 -10.36 8.27
N LYS A 65 -5.73 -11.66 8.08
CA LYS A 65 -7.04 -12.13 7.60
C LYS A 65 -8.24 -11.64 8.42
N ALA A 66 -8.09 -11.56 9.75
CA ALA A 66 -9.17 -11.10 10.64
C ALA A 66 -9.50 -9.62 10.37
N PHE A 67 -8.48 -8.76 10.36
CA PHE A 67 -8.64 -7.34 10.04
C PHE A 67 -9.34 -7.12 8.70
N PHE A 68 -8.88 -7.79 7.64
CA PHE A 68 -9.47 -7.60 6.31
C PHE A 68 -10.89 -8.17 6.21
N ARG A 69 -11.23 -9.21 6.95
CA ARG A 69 -12.61 -9.71 7.06
C ARG A 69 -13.51 -8.62 7.62
N ASP A 70 -13.12 -8.03 8.74
CA ASP A 70 -13.91 -6.99 9.40
C ASP A 70 -14.00 -5.74 8.53
N TYR A 71 -12.88 -5.35 7.90
CA TYR A 71 -12.83 -4.24 6.95
C TYR A 71 -13.77 -4.41 5.75
N PHE A 72 -13.84 -5.60 5.16
CA PHE A 72 -14.76 -5.88 4.05
C PHE A 72 -16.22 -6.02 4.48
N GLN A 73 -16.49 -6.33 5.76
CA GLN A 73 -17.85 -6.39 6.30
C GLN A 73 -18.37 -5.02 6.73
N ALA A 74 -17.49 -4.11 7.13
CA ALA A 74 -17.84 -2.74 7.53
C ALA A 74 -18.18 -1.83 6.33
N ARG A 75 -18.01 -2.31 5.10
CA ARG A 75 -18.25 -1.60 3.85
C ARG A 75 -19.47 -2.19 3.13
#